data_AF-A0A6G1H7M8-F1
#
_entry.id   AF-A0A6G1H7M8-F1
#
_cell.length_a   1.000
_cell.length_b   1.000
_cell.length_c   1.000
_cell.angle_alpha   90.00
_cell.angle_beta   90.00
_cell.angle_gamma   90.00
#
_symmetry.space_group_name_H-M   'P 1'
#
loop_
_entity.id
_entity.type
_entity.pdbx_description
1 polymer ?
#
loop_
_entity_poly.entity_id
_entity_poly.type
_entity_poly.pdbx_seq_one_letter_code
_entity_poly.pdbx_strand_id
1 'polypeptide(L)'
;MSGLEAAAAIIGITDVALRSVKGLYNFFEDLQDARESLPQIWSEISYLQTNLSSLEFLAKAGEDTLKNVKATGITQGINECGNVCDKFTRQLTRWTKDGVDGLIGKLNFKLHSAQIEKNRARLWVTARMLDMAVGILTLKLVLKFETERATEISALKQAVDSWQLEAEQAREKISAELRTLDDTEDSGVIDELDEEEGVLKRFVEHSGQTAGQLQAIKLNQTISGIKSDDNSTVKLGMPAAVVDKVVQQTITDVTSTKSKVTVGIW
;
A
#
# COMPACT_ATOMS: atom_id res chain seq x y z
N MET A 1 10.88 -24.71 5.92
CA MET A 1 9.93 -24.19 6.92
C MET A 1 8.61 -24.87 6.69
N SER A 2 8.05 -25.51 7.72
CA SER A 2 6.67 -25.99 7.67
C SER A 2 5.70 -24.80 7.59
N GLY A 3 4.46 -25.02 7.13
CA GLY A 3 3.43 -23.97 7.11
C GLY A 3 3.18 -23.36 8.50
N LEU A 4 3.28 -24.18 9.55
CA LEU A 4 3.11 -23.76 10.95
C LEU A 4 4.20 -22.77 11.41
N GLU A 5 5.46 -23.02 11.05
CA GLU A 5 6.58 -22.12 11.36
C GLU A 5 6.43 -20.77 10.65
N ALA A 6 5.98 -20.78 9.40
CA ALA A 6 5.76 -19.56 8.64
C ALA A 6 4.62 -18.71 9.23
N ALA A 7 3.51 -19.34 9.64
CA ALA A 7 2.41 -18.66 10.30
C ALA A 7 2.86 -18.04 11.63
N ALA A 8 3.57 -18.79 12.48
CA ALA A 8 4.09 -18.29 13.75
C ALA A 8 5.04 -17.10 13.58
N ALA A 9 5.92 -17.14 12.57
CA ALA A 9 6.82 -16.03 12.26
C ALA A 9 6.05 -14.77 11.83
N ILE A 10 5.06 -14.91 10.96
CA ILE A 10 4.23 -13.78 10.52
C ILE A 10 3.47 -13.18 11.72
N ILE A 11 2.83 -14.00 12.55
CA ILE A 11 2.12 -13.54 13.76
C ILE A 11 3.08 -12.77 14.67
N GLY A 12 4.28 -13.30 14.92
CA GLY A 12 5.27 -12.66 15.77
C GLY A 12 5.68 -11.28 15.25
N ILE A 13 5.90 -11.14 13.94
CA ILE A 13 6.26 -9.86 13.32
C ILE A 13 5.08 -8.89 13.34
N THR A 14 3.85 -9.37 13.08
CA THR A 14 2.63 -8.55 13.15
C THR A 14 2.35 -8.03 14.55
N ASP A 15 2.49 -8.86 15.58
CA ASP A 15 2.28 -8.45 16.97
C ASP A 15 3.31 -7.40 17.41
N VAL A 16 4.58 -7.57 17.03
CA VAL A 16 5.61 -6.55 17.27
C VAL A 16 5.24 -5.23 16.57
N ALA A 17 4.85 -5.27 15.29
CA ALA A 17 4.47 -4.07 14.56
C ALA A 17 3.24 -3.39 15.15
N LEU A 18 2.21 -4.14 15.53
CA LEU A 18 1.01 -3.61 16.19
C LEU A 18 1.35 -2.93 17.51
N ARG A 19 2.25 -3.50 18.32
CA ARG A 19 2.72 -2.85 19.56
C ARG A 19 3.46 -1.56 19.26
N SER A 20 4.30 -1.51 18.23
CA SER A 20 4.99 -0.28 17.84
C SER A 20 4.02 0.80 17.36
N VAL A 21 3.05 0.45 16.50
CA VAL A 21 2.00 1.37 16.04
C VAL A 21 1.18 1.88 17.21
N LYS A 22 0.79 0.99 18.14
CA LYS A 22 0.05 1.38 19.35
C LYS A 22 0.88 2.27 20.27
N GLY A 23 2.18 2.02 20.40
CA GLY A 23 3.08 2.90 21.16
C GLY A 23 3.14 4.31 20.58
N LEU A 24 3.19 4.42 19.25
CA LEU A 24 3.14 5.71 18.57
C LEU A 24 1.76 6.38 18.69
N TYR A 25 0.67 5.62 18.53
CA TYR A 25 -0.71 6.09 18.74
C TYR A 25 -0.88 6.69 20.14
N ASN A 26 -0.51 5.93 21.17
CA ASN A 26 -0.65 6.37 22.56
C ASN A 26 0.19 7.63 22.83
N PHE A 27 1.41 7.69 22.30
CA PHE A 27 2.24 8.88 22.43
C PHE A 27 1.54 10.12 21.89
N PHE A 28 0.90 10.03 20.72
CA PHE A 28 0.16 11.15 20.14
C PHE A 28 -1.18 11.43 20.84
N GLU A 29 -1.83 10.41 21.42
CA GLU A 29 -3.05 10.56 22.21
C GLU A 29 -2.80 11.37 23.48
N ASP A 30 -1.63 11.17 24.11
CA ASP A 30 -1.19 11.91 25.29
C ASP A 30 -0.87 13.39 25.00
N LEU A 31 -0.89 13.82 23.73
CA LEU A 31 -0.65 15.21 23.33
C LEU A 31 -1.96 15.96 23.14
N GLN A 32 -2.24 16.91 24.04
CA GLN A 32 -3.50 17.67 24.04
C GLN A 32 -3.82 18.33 22.69
N ASP A 33 -2.79 18.82 21.98
CA ASP A 33 -2.94 19.59 20.73
C ASP A 33 -2.49 18.82 19.47
N ALA A 34 -1.93 17.61 19.59
CA ALA A 34 -1.27 16.98 18.43
C ALA A 34 -2.25 16.44 17.39
N ARG A 35 -3.48 16.14 17.79
CA ARG A 35 -4.51 15.70 16.86
C ARG A 35 -4.89 16.78 15.86
N GLU A 36 -4.88 18.03 16.30
CA GLU A 36 -5.13 19.20 15.46
C GLU A 36 -3.86 19.67 14.74
N SER A 37 -2.71 19.55 15.40
CA SER A 37 -1.42 20.04 14.86
C SER A 37 -0.80 19.09 13.83
N LEU A 38 -1.08 17.79 13.90
CA LEU A 38 -0.49 16.75 13.04
C LEU A 38 -1.53 15.75 12.53
N PRO A 39 -2.60 16.22 11.86
CA PRO A 39 -3.69 15.37 11.40
C PRO A 39 -3.22 14.30 10.40
N GLN A 40 -2.18 14.58 9.61
CA GLN A 40 -1.65 13.60 8.66
C GLN A 40 -1.00 12.40 9.37
N ILE A 41 -0.20 12.63 10.42
CA ILE A 41 0.44 11.53 11.17
C ILE A 41 -0.62 10.64 11.83
N TRP A 42 -1.66 11.25 12.40
CA TRP A 42 -2.80 10.53 12.96
C TRP A 42 -3.53 9.65 11.95
N SER A 43 -3.76 10.18 10.75
CA SER A 43 -4.35 9.43 9.65
C SER A 43 -3.50 8.21 9.30
N GLU A 44 -2.19 8.38 9.15
CA GLU A 44 -1.28 7.28 8.80
C GLU A 44 -1.18 6.21 9.91
N ILE A 45 -1.15 6.60 11.19
CA ILE A 45 -1.13 5.64 12.32
C ILE A 45 -2.44 4.82 12.34
N SER A 46 -3.59 5.49 12.21
CA SER A 46 -4.90 4.82 12.22
C SER A 46 -5.04 3.86 11.05
N TYR A 47 -4.53 4.27 9.89
CA TYR A 47 -4.52 3.47 8.68
C TYR A 47 -3.62 2.23 8.82
N LEU A 48 -2.40 2.39 9.36
CA LEU A 48 -1.49 1.28 9.67
C LEU A 48 -2.11 0.27 10.65
N GLN A 49 -2.76 0.76 11.71
CA GLN A 49 -3.42 -0.10 12.68
C GLN A 49 -4.55 -0.93 12.04
N THR A 50 -5.32 -0.32 11.14
CA THR A 50 -6.39 -0.99 10.39
C THR A 50 -5.80 -2.07 9.47
N ASN A 51 -4.77 -1.73 8.69
CA ASN A 51 -4.13 -2.66 7.77
C ASN A 51 -3.46 -3.84 8.50
N LEU A 52 -2.76 -3.60 9.61
CA LEU A 52 -2.15 -4.67 10.41
C LEU A 52 -3.19 -5.57 11.08
N SER A 53 -4.26 -4.99 11.64
CA SER A 53 -5.37 -5.78 12.22
C SER A 53 -6.06 -6.64 11.16
N SER A 54 -6.15 -6.15 9.92
CA SER A 54 -6.73 -6.92 8.82
C SER A 54 -5.97 -8.22 8.50
N LEU A 55 -4.72 -8.36 8.96
CA LEU A 55 -3.86 -9.52 8.74
C LEU A 55 -3.96 -10.58 9.83
N GLU A 56 -4.78 -10.40 10.87
CA GLU A 56 -4.97 -11.39 11.94
C GLU A 56 -5.44 -12.77 11.42
N PHE A 57 -6.16 -12.81 10.30
CA PHE A 57 -6.59 -14.07 9.69
C PHE A 57 -5.41 -14.96 9.26
N LEU A 58 -4.22 -14.39 9.04
CA LEU A 58 -3.01 -15.14 8.68
C LEU A 58 -2.61 -16.14 9.77
N ALA A 59 -3.05 -15.95 11.02
CA ALA A 59 -2.81 -16.90 12.09
C ALA A 59 -3.47 -18.27 11.85
N LYS A 60 -4.51 -18.32 11.02
CA LYS A 60 -5.27 -19.53 10.66
C LYS A 60 -5.12 -19.89 9.19
N ALA A 61 -4.20 -19.24 8.47
CA ALA A 61 -4.02 -19.42 7.04
C ALA A 61 -3.38 -20.78 6.69
N GLY A 62 -3.83 -21.38 5.60
CA GLY A 62 -3.22 -22.57 5.02
C GLY A 62 -1.90 -22.28 4.29
N GLU A 63 -1.18 -23.33 3.90
CA GLU A 63 0.16 -23.24 3.30
C GLU A 63 0.21 -22.40 2.01
N ASP A 64 -0.80 -22.52 1.14
CA ASP A 64 -0.90 -21.74 -0.10
C ASP A 64 -1.04 -20.24 0.17
N THR A 65 -1.82 -19.88 1.19
CA THR A 65 -1.96 -18.49 1.62
C THR A 65 -0.63 -17.94 2.14
N LEU A 66 0.08 -18.71 2.97
CA LEU A 66 1.39 -18.29 3.51
C LEU A 66 2.46 -18.17 2.42
N LYS A 67 2.39 -18.99 1.38
CA LYS A 67 3.23 -18.86 0.19
C LYS A 67 2.95 -17.55 -0.55
N ASN A 68 1.67 -17.18 -0.70
CA ASN A 68 1.29 -15.89 -1.28
C ASN A 68 1.76 -14.71 -0.42
N VAL A 69 1.65 -14.78 0.92
CA VAL A 69 2.15 -13.75 1.84
C VAL A 69 3.66 -13.50 1.65
N LYS A 70 4.44 -14.57 1.49
CA LYS A 70 5.89 -14.44 1.22
C LYS A 70 6.15 -13.79 -0.14
N ALA A 71 5.36 -14.16 -1.15
CA ALA A 71 5.52 -13.64 -2.51
C ALA A 71 5.10 -12.17 -2.66
N THR A 72 4.20 -11.66 -1.81
CA THR A 72 3.73 -10.27 -1.86
C THR A 72 4.61 -9.30 -1.05
N GLY A 73 5.59 -9.80 -0.29
CA GLY A 73 6.47 -8.95 0.53
C GLY A 73 5.80 -8.39 1.79
N ILE A 74 4.61 -8.88 2.16
CA ILE A 74 3.88 -8.41 3.36
C ILE A 74 4.75 -8.46 4.61
N THR A 75 5.50 -9.54 4.83
CA THR A 75 6.35 -9.68 6.02
C THR A 75 7.40 -8.57 6.13
N GLN A 76 7.97 -8.13 5.00
CA GLN A 76 8.91 -7.02 4.98
C GLN A 76 8.20 -5.70 5.28
N GLY A 77 7.02 -5.46 4.70
CA GLY A 77 6.22 -4.27 4.97
C GLY A 77 5.79 -4.15 6.43
N ILE A 78 5.36 -5.26 7.06
CA ILE A 78 5.01 -5.29 8.49
C ILE A 78 6.24 -4.98 9.35
N ASN A 79 7.38 -5.58 9.05
CA ASN A 79 8.61 -5.35 9.81
C ASN A 79 9.09 -3.89 9.70
N GLU A 80 9.05 -3.32 8.49
CA GLU A 80 9.40 -1.92 8.28
C GLU A 80 8.43 -1.00 9.03
N CYS A 81 7.13 -1.31 9.02
CA CYS A 81 6.13 -0.57 9.79
C CYS A 81 6.47 -0.57 11.28
N GLY A 82 6.77 -1.74 11.85
CA GLY A 82 7.15 -1.84 13.25
C GLY A 82 8.39 -1.03 13.59
N ASN A 83 9.40 -1.06 12.71
CA ASN A 83 10.66 -0.35 12.89
C ASN A 83 10.51 1.17 12.79
N VAL A 84 9.79 1.66 11.78
CA VAL A 84 9.54 3.09 11.59
C VAL A 84 8.75 3.65 12.77
N CYS A 85 7.69 2.97 13.20
CA CYS A 85 6.90 3.39 14.36
C CYS A 85 7.72 3.39 15.64
N ASP A 86 8.46 2.31 15.96
CA ASP A 86 9.29 2.24 17.17
C ASP A 86 10.38 3.32 17.18
N LYS A 87 11.08 3.50 16.06
CA LYS A 87 12.10 4.55 15.93
C LYS A 87 11.51 5.94 16.17
N PHE A 88 10.34 6.20 15.58
CA PHE A 88 9.69 7.49 15.73
C PHE A 88 9.21 7.72 17.17
N THR A 89 8.56 6.74 17.80
CA THR A 89 8.19 6.81 19.23
C THR A 89 9.40 7.10 20.11
N ARG A 90 10.53 6.40 19.91
CA ARG A 90 11.75 6.64 20.70
C ARG A 90 12.33 8.04 20.52
N GLN A 91 12.29 8.58 19.30
CA GLN A 91 12.74 9.95 19.03
C GLN A 91 11.84 10.96 19.72
N LEU A 92 10.53 10.79 19.59
CA LEU A 92 9.54 11.63 20.24
C LEU A 92 9.68 11.62 21.76
N THR A 93 9.73 10.44 22.39
CA THR A 93 9.97 10.29 23.84
C THR A 93 11.28 10.92 24.29
N ARG A 94 12.33 10.88 23.46
CA ARG A 94 13.61 11.54 23.78
C ARG A 94 13.48 13.06 23.79
N TRP A 95 12.79 13.63 22.82
CA TRP A 95 12.60 15.09 22.72
C TRP A 95 11.66 15.63 23.80
N THR A 96 10.77 14.78 24.32
CA THR A 96 9.73 15.15 25.27
C THR A 96 9.91 14.50 26.63
N LYS A 97 11.15 14.12 26.98
CA LYS A 97 11.50 13.43 28.23
C LYS A 97 10.95 14.10 29.50
N ASP A 98 10.87 15.43 29.50
CA ASP A 98 10.40 16.24 30.63
C ASP A 98 8.91 16.64 30.53
N GLY A 99 8.17 15.99 29.62
CA GLY A 99 6.76 16.28 29.34
C GLY A 99 6.57 17.05 28.03
N VAL A 100 5.52 16.71 27.29
CA VAL A 100 5.28 17.27 25.95
C VAL A 100 4.51 18.59 26.00
N ASP A 101 3.60 18.72 26.96
CA ASP A 101 2.74 19.91 27.10
C ASP A 101 3.46 21.10 27.77
N GLY A 102 4.63 20.86 28.34
CA GLY A 102 5.50 21.90 28.88
C GLY A 102 6.10 22.77 27.76
N LEU A 103 6.44 24.02 28.09
CA LEU A 103 7.09 24.98 27.18
C LEU A 103 8.34 24.39 26.50
N ILE A 104 9.14 23.62 27.22
CA ILE A 104 10.35 22.95 26.71
C ILE A 104 9.99 21.83 25.73
N GLY A 105 8.98 21.01 26.02
CA GLY A 105 8.48 19.97 25.13
C GLY A 105 7.95 20.54 23.81
N LYS A 106 7.12 21.58 23.88
CA LYS A 106 6.59 22.29 22.70
C LYS A 106 7.72 22.93 21.87
N LEU A 107 8.73 23.50 22.53
CA LEU A 107 9.90 24.07 21.84
C LEU A 107 10.73 22.99 21.14
N ASN A 108 11.02 21.87 21.80
CA ASN A 108 11.76 20.76 21.22
C ASN A 108 11.00 20.16 20.03
N PHE A 109 9.68 20.06 20.12
CA PHE A 109 8.83 19.61 19.01
C PHE A 109 8.97 20.51 17.79
N LYS A 110 8.97 21.83 18.00
CA LYS A 110 9.17 22.82 16.94
C LYS A 110 10.60 22.79 16.38
N LEU A 111 11.60 22.57 17.23
CA LEU A 111 13.01 22.50 16.84
C LEU A 111 13.31 21.25 16.01
N HIS A 112 12.58 20.16 16.25
CA HIS A 112 12.70 18.89 15.52
C HIS A 112 11.64 18.70 14.43
N SER A 113 11.00 19.77 13.96
CA SER A 113 9.95 19.71 12.94
C SER A 113 10.38 19.01 11.64
N ALA A 114 11.61 19.26 11.17
CA ALA A 114 12.17 18.59 10.00
C ALA A 114 12.26 17.07 10.19
N GLN A 115 12.74 16.62 11.36
CA GLN A 115 12.83 15.20 11.67
C GLN A 115 11.44 14.56 11.85
N ILE A 116 10.44 15.31 12.34
CA ILE A 116 9.05 14.87 12.43
C ILE A 116 8.47 14.67 11.03
N GLU A 117 8.67 15.61 10.11
CA GLU A 117 8.23 15.50 8.73
C GLU A 117 8.92 14.34 7.99
N LYS A 118 10.22 14.14 8.22
CA LYS A 118 10.95 12.97 7.71
C LYS A 118 10.35 11.65 8.19
N ASN A 119 10.00 11.54 9.48
CA ASN A 119 9.33 10.34 9.98
C ASN A 119 7.90 10.20 9.45
N ARG A 120 7.19 11.31 9.22
CA ARG A 120 5.88 11.29 8.56
C ARG A 120 5.98 10.73 7.14
N ALA A 121 6.96 11.18 6.35
CA ALA A 121 7.20 10.65 5.00
C ALA A 121 7.48 9.14 5.04
N ARG A 122 8.30 8.68 6.00
CA ARG A 122 8.58 7.24 6.19
C ARG A 122 7.34 6.45 6.60
N LEU A 123 6.51 6.99 7.50
CA LEU A 123 5.24 6.37 7.88
C LEU A 123 4.32 6.23 6.67
N TRP A 124 4.16 7.31 5.89
CA TRP A 124 3.32 7.31 4.68
C TRP A 124 3.80 6.26 3.69
N VAL A 125 5.10 6.26 3.34
CA VAL A 125 5.68 5.26 2.41
C VAL A 125 5.40 3.84 2.90
N THR A 126 5.64 3.58 4.17
CA THR A 126 5.48 2.24 4.76
C THR A 126 4.02 1.81 4.79
N ALA A 127 3.10 2.75 5.07
CA ALA A 127 1.67 2.52 5.05
C ALA A 127 1.17 2.13 3.67
N ARG A 128 1.61 2.84 2.62
CA ARG A 128 1.23 2.53 1.24
C ARG A 128 1.87 1.24 0.74
N MET A 129 3.12 0.94 1.10
CA MET A 129 3.72 -0.36 0.78
C MET A 129 2.93 -1.52 1.40
N LEU A 130 2.53 -1.38 2.66
CA LEU A 130 1.72 -2.39 3.32
C LEU A 130 0.36 -2.54 2.64
N ASP A 131 -0.28 -1.42 2.25
CA ASP A 131 -1.58 -1.45 1.57
C ASP A 131 -1.52 -2.13 0.20
N MET A 132 -0.48 -1.85 -0.59
CA MET A 132 -0.21 -2.56 -1.84
C MET A 132 -0.12 -4.07 -1.62
N ALA A 133 0.67 -4.47 -0.62
CA ALA A 133 0.95 -5.87 -0.34
C ALA A 133 -0.33 -6.60 0.16
N VAL A 134 -1.11 -5.97 1.03
CA VAL A 134 -2.42 -6.44 1.51
C VAL A 134 -3.43 -6.51 0.37
N GLY A 135 -3.48 -5.50 -0.49
CA GLY A 135 -4.36 -5.44 -1.65
C GLY A 135 -4.10 -6.57 -2.65
N ILE A 136 -2.82 -6.79 -3.01
CA ILE A 136 -2.45 -7.92 -3.88
C ILE A 136 -2.81 -9.26 -3.23
N LEU A 137 -2.55 -9.41 -1.93
CA LEU A 137 -2.92 -10.64 -1.22
C LEU A 137 -4.44 -10.85 -1.24
N THR A 138 -5.22 -9.82 -0.96
CA THR A 138 -6.68 -9.87 -0.98
C THR A 138 -7.19 -10.31 -2.35
N LEU A 139 -6.65 -9.75 -3.44
CA LEU A 139 -6.99 -10.11 -4.82
C LEU A 139 -6.61 -11.56 -5.20
N LYS A 140 -5.63 -12.15 -4.51
CA LYS A 140 -5.21 -13.54 -4.71
C LYS A 140 -6.01 -14.54 -3.87
N LEU A 141 -6.48 -14.14 -2.68
CA LEU A 141 -7.09 -15.06 -1.72
C LEU A 141 -8.61 -15.01 -1.69
N VAL A 142 -9.22 -13.84 -1.87
CA VAL A 142 -10.67 -13.72 -1.73
C VAL A 142 -11.34 -14.19 -3.02
N LEU A 143 -12.12 -15.27 -2.90
CA LEU A 143 -13.05 -15.70 -3.93
C LEU A 143 -14.18 -14.67 -4.04
N LYS A 144 -14.01 -13.71 -4.95
CA LYS A 144 -15.02 -12.70 -5.32
C LYS A 144 -15.60 -13.02 -6.68
N PHE A 145 -16.77 -12.46 -6.98
CA PHE A 145 -17.24 -12.44 -8.36
C PHE A 145 -16.22 -11.70 -9.24
N GLU A 146 -16.01 -12.18 -10.46
CA GLU A 146 -14.97 -11.65 -11.35
C GLU A 146 -15.17 -10.16 -11.66
N THR A 147 -16.41 -9.67 -11.65
CA THR A 147 -16.73 -8.24 -11.77
C THR A 147 -16.23 -7.43 -10.58
N GLU A 148 -16.45 -7.90 -9.35
CA GLU A 148 -15.95 -7.24 -8.13
C GLU A 148 -14.43 -7.25 -8.10
N ARG A 149 -13.82 -8.38 -8.49
CA ARG A 149 -12.37 -8.52 -8.58
C ARG A 149 -11.77 -7.57 -9.61
N ALA A 150 -12.39 -7.40 -10.77
CA ALA A 150 -11.96 -6.45 -11.79
C ALA A 150 -12.05 -5.00 -11.30
N THR A 151 -13.13 -4.66 -10.58
CA THR A 151 -13.28 -3.34 -9.94
C THR A 151 -12.18 -3.10 -8.91
N GLU A 152 -11.86 -4.08 -8.08
CA GLU A 152 -10.80 -3.95 -7.07
C GLU A 152 -9.40 -3.87 -7.67
N ILE A 153 -9.10 -4.64 -8.71
CA ILE A 153 -7.84 -4.50 -9.46
C ILE A 153 -7.72 -3.08 -10.00
N SER A 154 -8.78 -2.55 -10.61
CA SER A 154 -8.77 -1.20 -11.15
C SER A 154 -8.61 -0.14 -10.06
N ALA A 155 -9.31 -0.28 -8.94
CA ALA A 155 -9.23 0.64 -7.81
C ALA A 155 -7.82 0.63 -7.17
N LEU A 156 -7.28 -0.56 -6.92
CA LEU A 156 -5.93 -0.70 -6.36
C LEU A 156 -4.87 -0.18 -7.34
N LYS A 157 -5.01 -0.45 -8.63
CA LYS A 157 -4.11 0.09 -9.65
C LYS A 157 -4.14 1.62 -9.67
N GLN A 158 -5.34 2.22 -9.68
CA GLN A 158 -5.48 3.67 -9.64
C GLN A 158 -4.85 4.27 -8.37
N ALA A 159 -5.00 3.60 -7.22
CA ALA A 159 -4.36 4.02 -5.99
C ALA A 159 -2.83 3.95 -6.07
N VAL A 160 -2.28 2.85 -6.59
CA VAL A 160 -0.84 2.66 -6.81
C VAL A 160 -0.27 3.73 -7.75
N ASP A 161 -0.94 3.99 -8.87
CA ASP A 161 -0.54 5.01 -9.85
C ASP A 161 -0.55 6.41 -9.19
N SER A 162 -1.57 6.69 -8.36
CA SER A 162 -1.67 7.96 -7.61
C SER A 162 -0.56 8.12 -6.58
N TRP A 163 -0.25 7.08 -5.79
CA TRP A 163 0.82 7.15 -4.79
C TRP A 163 2.20 7.24 -5.44
N GLN A 164 2.40 6.55 -6.56
CA GLN A 164 3.63 6.64 -7.31
C GLN A 164 3.87 8.07 -7.79
N LEU A 165 2.83 8.71 -8.36
CA LEU A 165 2.91 10.11 -8.79
C LEU A 165 3.23 11.05 -7.61
N GLU A 166 2.57 10.87 -6.47
CA GLU A 166 2.82 11.67 -5.26
C GLU A 166 4.26 11.51 -4.77
N ALA A 167 4.79 10.29 -4.77
CA ALA A 167 6.17 10.00 -4.37
C ALA A 167 7.20 10.55 -5.38
N GLU A 168 6.92 10.49 -6.68
CA GLU A 168 7.78 11.08 -7.72
C GLU A 168 7.85 12.60 -7.57
N GLN A 169 6.72 13.26 -7.35
CA GLN A 169 6.65 14.71 -7.12
C GLN A 169 7.42 15.13 -5.85
N ALA A 170 7.24 14.39 -4.75
CA ALA A 170 7.98 14.65 -3.52
C ALA A 170 9.50 14.47 -3.72
N ARG A 171 9.89 13.41 -4.44
CA ARG A 171 11.30 13.13 -4.76
C ARG A 171 11.91 14.23 -5.62
N GLU A 172 11.21 14.68 -6.66
CA GLU A 172 11.68 15.77 -7.52
C GLU A 172 11.89 17.06 -6.75
N LYS A 173 10.99 17.37 -5.80
CA LYS A 173 11.14 18.53 -4.91
C LYS A 173 12.40 18.41 -4.06
N ILE A 174 12.64 17.27 -3.42
CA ILE A 174 13.84 17.02 -2.59
C ILE A 174 15.11 17.08 -3.44
N SER A 175 15.11 16.48 -4.63
CA SER A 175 16.26 16.50 -5.54
C SER A 175 16.55 17.92 -6.04
N ALA A 176 15.53 18.75 -6.27
CA ALA A 176 15.71 20.16 -6.59
C ALA A 176 16.32 20.93 -5.42
N GLU A 177 15.86 20.67 -4.19
CA GLU A 177 16.40 21.27 -2.97
C GLU A 177 17.88 20.89 -2.77
N LEU A 178 18.22 19.61 -2.88
CA LEU A 178 19.61 19.12 -2.82
C LEU A 178 20.54 19.79 -3.83
N ARG A 179 20.05 20.14 -5.03
CA ARG A 179 20.85 20.85 -6.05
C ARG A 179 21.05 22.33 -5.74
N THR A 180 20.16 22.92 -4.95
CA THR A 180 20.27 24.32 -4.54
C THR A 180 21.12 24.50 -3.29
N LEU A 181 21.29 23.44 -2.51
CA LEU A 181 22.19 23.44 -1.36
C LEU A 181 23.64 23.41 -1.86
N ASP A 182 24.47 24.33 -1.37
CA ASP A 182 25.88 24.45 -1.74
C ASP A 182 26.76 23.66 -0.74
N ASP A 183 27.99 23.29 -1.10
CA ASP A 183 28.92 22.51 -0.24
C ASP A 183 29.29 23.22 1.10
N THR A 184 28.77 24.43 1.31
CA THR A 184 28.94 25.23 2.52
C THR A 184 27.82 25.07 3.55
N GLU A 185 26.72 24.41 3.19
CA GLU A 185 25.62 24.16 4.11
C GLU A 185 25.87 22.94 5.00
N ASP A 186 25.15 22.89 6.12
CA ASP A 186 25.30 21.84 7.14
C ASP A 186 25.17 20.45 6.51
N SER A 187 26.25 19.67 6.55
CA SER A 187 26.30 18.32 5.97
C SER A 187 25.20 17.42 6.53
N GLY A 188 24.71 17.70 7.74
CA GLY A 188 23.58 16.98 8.32
C GLY A 188 22.27 17.14 7.54
N VAL A 189 22.02 18.31 6.95
CA VAL A 189 20.80 18.58 6.16
C VAL A 189 20.85 17.84 4.83
N ILE A 190 22.02 17.80 4.19
CA ILE A 190 22.25 17.10 2.92
C ILE A 190 22.05 15.59 3.12
N ASP A 191 22.66 15.01 4.15
CA ASP A 191 22.50 13.59 4.49
C ASP A 191 21.04 13.24 4.79
N GLU A 192 20.30 14.14 5.44
CA GLU A 192 18.90 13.91 5.77
C GLU A 192 17.98 13.86 4.54
N LEU A 193 18.19 14.78 3.59
CA LEU A 193 17.45 14.87 2.34
C LEU A 193 17.82 13.72 1.39
N ASP A 194 19.09 13.34 1.29
CA ASP A 194 19.52 12.18 0.49
C ASP A 194 18.89 10.87 0.99
N GLU A 195 18.83 10.68 2.31
CA GLU A 195 18.12 9.55 2.90
C GLU A 195 16.62 9.54 2.55
N GLU A 196 15.97 10.71 2.52
CA GLU A 196 14.55 10.84 2.20
C GLU A 196 14.29 10.58 0.71
N GLU A 197 15.12 11.14 -0.17
CA GLU A 197 15.09 10.85 -1.60
C GLU A 197 15.25 9.34 -1.86
N GLY A 198 16.17 8.69 -1.14
CA GLY A 198 16.42 7.25 -1.22
C GLY A 198 15.24 6.38 -0.74
N VAL A 199 14.45 6.85 0.24
CA VAL A 199 13.21 6.18 0.65
C VAL A 199 12.15 6.28 -0.43
N LEU A 200 11.91 7.47 -0.98
CA LEU A 200 10.92 7.70 -2.04
C LEU A 200 11.28 6.96 -3.33
N LYS A 201 12.56 6.93 -3.70
CA LYS A 201 13.04 6.18 -4.86
C LYS A 201 12.71 4.68 -4.74
N ARG A 202 13.00 4.06 -3.60
CA ARG A 202 12.67 2.65 -3.35
C ARG A 202 11.16 2.40 -3.38
N PHE A 203 10.37 3.35 -2.90
CA PHE A 203 8.91 3.28 -2.98
C PHE A 203 8.43 3.27 -4.43
N VAL A 204 8.92 4.17 -5.28
CA VAL A 204 8.56 4.24 -6.71
C VAL A 204 8.96 2.96 -7.44
N GLU A 205 10.14 2.40 -7.14
CA GLU A 205 10.56 1.11 -7.69
C GLU A 205 9.60 -0.02 -7.27
N HIS A 206 9.19 -0.03 -6.00
CA HIS A 206 8.24 -1.01 -5.47
C HIS A 206 6.83 -0.85 -6.04
N SER A 207 6.33 0.38 -6.19
CA SER A 207 5.02 0.65 -6.79
C SER A 207 4.98 0.19 -8.24
N GLY A 208 6.06 0.40 -9.01
CA GLY A 208 6.20 -0.10 -10.37
C GLY A 208 6.15 -1.63 -10.44
N GLN A 209 6.81 -2.32 -9.50
CA GLN A 209 6.73 -3.78 -9.38
C GLN A 209 5.31 -4.24 -9.06
N THR A 210 4.64 -3.59 -8.10
CA THR A 210 3.24 -3.85 -7.74
C THR A 210 2.32 -3.67 -8.92
N ALA A 211 2.46 -2.58 -9.69
CA ALA A 211 1.67 -2.33 -10.89
C ALA A 211 1.86 -3.46 -11.93
N GLY A 212 3.09 -3.96 -12.09
CA GLY A 212 3.38 -5.13 -12.92
C GLY A 212 2.71 -6.41 -12.40
N GLN A 213 2.72 -6.64 -11.08
CA GLN A 213 2.02 -7.77 -10.46
C GLN A 213 0.51 -7.70 -10.69
N LEU A 214 -0.10 -6.52 -10.54
CA LEU A 214 -1.53 -6.31 -10.79
C LEU A 214 -1.91 -6.58 -12.25
N GLN A 215 -1.06 -6.19 -13.20
CA GLN A 215 -1.26 -6.49 -14.62
C GLN A 215 -1.15 -7.99 -14.93
N ALA A 216 -0.32 -8.72 -14.18
CA ALA A 216 -0.17 -10.16 -14.31
C ALA A 216 -1.36 -10.95 -13.71
N ILE A 217 -2.22 -10.31 -12.89
CA ILE A 217 -3.44 -10.95 -12.40
C ILE A 217 -4.42 -11.05 -13.56
N LYS A 218 -4.51 -12.27 -14.10
CA LYS A 218 -5.46 -12.59 -15.15
C LYS A 218 -6.85 -12.91 -14.55
N LEU A 219 -7.89 -12.44 -15.23
CA LEU A 219 -9.28 -12.63 -14.83
C LEU A 219 -9.90 -13.84 -15.53
N ASN A 220 -10.92 -14.46 -14.94
CA ASN A 220 -11.85 -15.27 -15.71
C ASN A 220 -13.06 -14.40 -16.05
N GLN A 221 -13.65 -14.58 -17.23
CA GLN A 221 -14.80 -13.78 -17.64
C GLN A 221 -15.95 -14.69 -18.02
N THR A 222 -17.12 -14.47 -17.44
CA THR A 222 -18.35 -15.13 -17.87
C THR A 222 -19.27 -14.10 -18.51
N ILE A 223 -19.68 -14.33 -19.75
CA ILE A 223 -20.70 -13.55 -20.45
C ILE A 223 -21.91 -14.46 -20.63
N SER A 224 -23.05 -14.10 -20.04
CA SER A 224 -24.27 -14.91 -20.09
C SER A 224 -25.50 -14.07 -20.32
N GLY A 225 -26.58 -14.70 -20.81
CA GLY A 225 -27.90 -14.07 -20.89
C GLY A 225 -28.03 -13.03 -21.99
N ILE A 226 -27.30 -13.20 -23.10
CA ILE A 226 -27.34 -12.26 -24.22
C ILE A 226 -28.57 -12.54 -25.09
N LYS A 227 -29.35 -11.48 -25.35
CA LYS A 227 -30.46 -11.50 -26.31
C LYS A 227 -30.23 -10.44 -27.37
N SER A 228 -30.40 -10.81 -28.63
CA SER A 228 -30.22 -9.92 -29.78
C SER A 228 -31.34 -10.09 -30.80
N ASP A 229 -32.03 -9.01 -31.09
CA ASP A 229 -33.20 -8.96 -31.97
C ASP A 229 -32.98 -7.93 -33.10
N ASP A 230 -33.88 -7.92 -34.10
CA ASP A 230 -34.01 -6.88 -35.12
C ASP A 230 -32.75 -6.53 -35.95
N ASN A 231 -32.21 -7.49 -36.71
CA ASN A 231 -31.09 -7.26 -37.65
C ASN A 231 -29.84 -6.64 -37.01
N SER A 232 -29.61 -6.88 -35.73
CA SER A 232 -28.44 -6.38 -35.00
C SER A 232 -27.16 -7.12 -35.39
N THR A 233 -26.00 -6.47 -35.20
CA THR A 233 -24.69 -7.13 -35.26
C THR A 233 -24.06 -7.09 -33.88
N VAL A 234 -23.84 -8.25 -33.28
CA VAL A 234 -23.29 -8.38 -31.92
C VAL A 234 -21.95 -9.10 -31.98
N LYS A 235 -20.94 -8.51 -31.35
CA LYS A 235 -19.65 -9.16 -31.11
C LYS A 235 -19.55 -9.50 -29.62
N LEU A 236 -19.50 -10.79 -29.32
CA LEU A 236 -19.37 -11.32 -27.97
C LEU A 236 -17.99 -11.94 -27.84
N GLY A 237 -17.23 -11.48 -26.86
CA GLY A 237 -15.93 -12.04 -26.57
C GLY A 237 -14.91 -10.95 -26.32
N MET A 238 -13.68 -11.15 -26.79
CA MET A 238 -12.56 -10.30 -26.41
C MET A 238 -11.94 -9.60 -27.61
N PRO A 239 -11.63 -8.30 -27.52
CA PRO A 239 -10.66 -7.69 -28.41
C PRO A 239 -9.30 -8.39 -28.29
N ALA A 240 -8.58 -8.58 -29.40
CA ALA A 240 -7.24 -9.16 -29.43
C ALA A 240 -6.26 -8.44 -28.47
N ALA A 241 -6.47 -7.13 -28.27
CA ALA A 241 -5.66 -6.28 -27.40
C ALA A 241 -5.78 -6.57 -25.89
N VAL A 242 -6.69 -7.45 -25.46
CA VAL A 242 -6.89 -7.79 -24.04
C VAL A 242 -6.84 -9.29 -23.75
N VAL A 243 -6.48 -10.11 -24.75
CA VAL A 243 -6.40 -11.59 -24.64
C VAL A 243 -5.38 -12.03 -23.59
N ASP A 244 -4.29 -11.29 -23.44
CA ASP A 244 -3.25 -11.54 -22.45
C ASP A 244 -3.71 -11.31 -20.99
N LYS A 245 -4.80 -10.57 -20.79
CA LYS A 245 -5.34 -10.17 -19.47
C LYS A 245 -6.43 -11.10 -18.92
N VAL A 246 -6.91 -12.06 -19.72
CA VAL A 246 -7.96 -13.01 -19.32
C VAL A 246 -7.42 -14.42 -19.43
N VAL A 247 -7.54 -15.22 -18.36
CA VAL A 247 -7.15 -16.64 -18.37
C VAL A 247 -8.12 -17.44 -19.24
N GLN A 248 -9.41 -17.20 -19.01
CA GLN A 248 -10.49 -17.96 -19.62
C GLN A 248 -11.73 -17.07 -19.75
N GLN A 249 -12.36 -17.14 -20.91
CA GLN A 249 -13.68 -16.54 -21.13
C GLN A 249 -14.70 -17.63 -21.44
N THR A 250 -15.78 -17.65 -20.68
CA THR A 250 -16.92 -18.56 -20.85
C THR A 250 -18.10 -17.74 -21.35
N ILE A 251 -18.71 -18.14 -22.46
CA ILE A 251 -19.88 -17.47 -23.04
C ILE A 251 -21.03 -18.47 -23.06
N THR A 252 -22.13 -18.17 -22.37
CA THR A 252 -23.31 -19.05 -22.27
C THR A 252 -24.59 -18.28 -22.61
N ASP A 253 -25.68 -19.01 -22.88
CA ASP A 253 -27.04 -18.45 -23.00
C ASP A 253 -27.15 -17.28 -24.00
N VAL A 254 -26.67 -17.49 -25.22
CA VAL A 254 -26.78 -16.52 -26.32
C VAL A 254 -27.98 -16.86 -27.19
N THR A 255 -29.00 -15.99 -27.18
CA THR A 255 -30.21 -16.11 -28.00
C THR A 255 -30.24 -14.99 -29.03
N SER A 256 -30.46 -15.33 -30.30
CA SER A 256 -30.46 -14.36 -31.39
C SER A 256 -31.58 -14.61 -32.39
N THR A 257 -32.31 -13.57 -32.74
CA THR A 257 -33.36 -13.59 -33.77
C THR A 257 -33.00 -12.60 -34.87
N LYS A 258 -32.89 -13.09 -36.11
CA LYS A 258 -32.57 -12.27 -37.31
C LYS A 258 -31.30 -11.40 -37.16
N SER A 259 -30.35 -11.76 -36.31
CA SER A 259 -29.14 -10.95 -36.05
C SER A 259 -27.86 -11.70 -36.41
N LYS A 260 -26.75 -10.98 -36.59
CA LYS A 260 -25.42 -11.56 -36.82
C LYS A 260 -24.63 -11.53 -35.52
N VAL A 261 -24.33 -12.70 -34.96
CA VAL A 261 -23.52 -12.83 -33.75
C VAL A 261 -22.14 -13.39 -34.11
N THR A 262 -21.09 -12.71 -33.66
CA THR A 262 -19.71 -13.20 -33.72
C THR A 262 -19.25 -13.49 -32.31
N VAL A 263 -18.73 -14.69 -32.05
CA VAL A 263 -18.28 -15.13 -30.73
C VAL A 263 -16.79 -15.47 -30.78
N GLY A 264 -15.99 -14.92 -29.87
CA GLY A 264 -14.57 -15.25 -29.73
C GLY A 264 -13.66 -14.02 -29.69
N ILE A 265 -12.41 -14.20 -30.12
CA ILE A 265 -11.40 -13.14 -30.16
C ILE A 265 -11.56 -12.36 -31.47
N TRP A 266 -11.55 -11.02 -31.41
CA TRP A 266 -11.74 -10.15 -32.58
C TRP A 266 -10.89 -8.88 -32.55
#